data_AF-A2F625-F1
#
_entry.id   AF-A2F625-F1
#
_cell.length_a   1.000
_cell.length_b   1.000
_cell.length_c   1.000
_cell.angle_alpha   90.00
_cell.angle_beta   90.00
_cell.angle_gamma   90.00
#
_symmetry.space_group_name_H-M   'P 1'
#
loop_
_entity.id
_entity.type
_entity.pdbx_description
1 polymer ?
#
loop_
_entity_poly.entity_id
_entity_poly.type
_entity_poly.pdbx_seq_one_letter_code
_entity_poly.pdbx_strand_id
1 'polypeptide(L)'
;MFDLTDIRSHLPLFNANYYVDLQLLFFFIGSFSRKFGFEVDILNLTNNRISNVNVFTKLHNFIPNLKAVILDKNPIQDTTQLTEKMKGMIIRFNGLELGSLYNEDENGFPDVTNPKDIPEIEIPPPQPKSNRYENRSSQGDSEVESFLDKFWSAQNNDIGSTSDFYLQNACFSFIIRNCSRQEPLAALISYNQNLSRKEPGESVTQGSVNISSTQKVIFPSGFSGRIESKSINLVCGIFYSVNLVGNVALEKDSDKMCKFYRQLTIYGVGGQLRIANDVLYLT
;
A
#
# COMPACT_ATOMS: atom_id res chain seq x y z
N MET A 1 -14.12 8.22 13.35
CA MET A 1 -12.79 7.65 13.68
C MET A 1 -12.34 6.78 12.52
N PHE A 2 -11.10 6.94 12.06
CA PHE A 2 -10.47 6.12 11.02
C PHE A 2 -9.34 5.31 11.66
N ASP A 3 -9.46 3.99 11.66
CA ASP A 3 -8.54 3.09 12.37
C ASP A 3 -7.57 2.39 11.41
N LEU A 4 -6.28 2.63 11.61
CA LEU A 4 -5.16 2.06 10.88
C LEU A 4 -4.20 1.32 11.82
N THR A 5 -4.69 0.81 12.94
CA THR A 5 -3.86 0.04 13.87
C THR A 5 -3.16 -1.11 13.15
N ASP A 6 -1.85 -1.18 13.32
CA ASP A 6 -0.99 -2.24 12.77
C ASP A 6 -1.14 -2.45 11.25
N ILE A 7 -1.29 -1.37 10.49
CA ILE A 7 -1.48 -1.46 9.03
C ILE A 7 -0.30 -2.17 8.35
N ARG A 8 0.90 -2.11 8.94
CA ARG A 8 2.11 -2.79 8.44
C ARG A 8 2.00 -4.31 8.47
N SER A 9 1.32 -4.89 9.46
CA SER A 9 1.09 -6.34 9.51
C SER A 9 0.18 -6.81 8.37
N HIS A 10 -0.71 -5.92 7.92
CA HIS A 10 -1.71 -6.21 6.90
C HIS A 10 -1.29 -5.80 5.49
N LEU A 11 -0.35 -4.86 5.35
CA LEU A 11 0.15 -4.34 4.08
C LEU A 11 1.69 -4.40 4.06
N PRO A 12 2.29 -5.58 3.77
CA PRO A 12 3.74 -5.79 3.83
C PRO A 12 4.56 -4.90 2.86
N LEU A 13 3.89 -4.26 1.89
CA LEU A 13 4.47 -3.30 0.94
C LEU A 13 4.80 -1.92 1.52
N PHE A 14 4.26 -1.53 2.68
CA PHE A 14 4.56 -0.26 3.37
C PHE A 14 6.01 -0.16 3.90
N ASN A 15 6.95 -1.02 3.44
CA ASN A 15 8.29 -1.12 4.02
C ASN A 15 9.40 -0.39 3.23
N ALA A 16 9.17 0.01 1.97
CA ALA A 16 10.25 0.54 1.13
C ALA A 16 10.44 2.06 1.25
N ASN A 17 9.36 2.82 1.45
CA ASN A 17 9.39 4.28 1.66
C ASN A 17 8.27 4.70 2.62
N TYR A 18 8.33 4.19 3.84
CA TYR A 18 7.25 4.31 4.83
C TYR A 18 6.75 5.76 5.07
N TYR A 19 7.64 6.74 4.92
CA TYR A 19 7.29 8.16 4.93
C TYR A 19 6.35 8.57 3.78
N VAL A 20 6.66 8.17 2.55
CA VAL A 20 5.87 8.48 1.36
C VAL A 20 4.55 7.73 1.41
N ASP A 21 4.58 6.46 1.81
CA ASP A 21 3.39 5.61 1.87
C ASP A 21 2.35 6.16 2.85
N LEU A 22 2.78 6.62 4.03
CA LEU A 22 1.90 7.26 5.00
C LEU A 22 1.37 8.62 4.52
N GLN A 23 2.19 9.46 3.88
CA GLN A 23 1.69 10.73 3.31
C GLN A 23 0.66 10.49 2.21
N LEU A 24 0.89 9.50 1.37
CA LEU A 24 -0.05 9.08 0.34
C LEU A 24 -1.34 8.53 0.95
N LEU A 25 -1.23 7.74 2.02
CA LEU A 25 -2.38 7.25 2.78
C LEU A 25 -3.20 8.39 3.37
N PHE A 26 -2.56 9.40 3.97
CA PHE A 26 -3.27 10.59 4.48
C PHE A 26 -3.98 11.36 3.36
N PHE A 27 -3.32 11.53 2.21
CA PHE A 27 -3.92 12.13 1.03
C PHE A 27 -5.16 11.35 0.57
N PHE A 28 -5.11 10.01 0.56
CA PHE A 28 -6.25 9.19 0.19
C PHE A 28 -7.40 9.28 1.20
N ILE A 29 -7.11 9.21 2.50
CA ILE A 29 -8.12 9.37 3.55
C ILE A 29 -8.82 10.72 3.42
N GLY A 30 -8.05 11.79 3.28
CA GLY A 30 -8.58 13.14 3.12
C GLY A 30 -9.41 13.32 1.84
N SER A 31 -8.94 12.78 0.72
CA SER A 31 -9.66 12.82 -0.56
C SER A 31 -10.95 12.00 -0.51
N PHE A 32 -10.92 10.83 0.13
CA PHE A 32 -12.10 9.98 0.34
C PHE A 32 -13.12 10.67 1.24
N SER A 33 -12.68 11.19 2.39
CA SER A 33 -13.49 11.97 3.32
C SER A 33 -14.25 13.09 2.62
N ARG A 34 -13.56 13.93 1.84
CA ARG A 34 -14.18 15.02 1.07
C ARG A 34 -15.15 14.53 0.00
N LYS A 35 -14.78 13.48 -0.74
CA LYS A 35 -15.61 12.95 -1.84
C LYS A 35 -16.94 12.41 -1.35
N PHE A 36 -16.96 11.77 -0.18
CA PHE A 36 -18.14 11.09 0.34
C PHE A 36 -18.81 11.83 1.50
N GLY A 37 -18.29 13.00 1.89
CA GLY A 37 -18.87 13.82 2.96
C GLY A 37 -18.73 13.23 4.36
N PHE A 38 -17.74 12.36 4.60
CA PHE A 38 -17.47 11.81 5.93
C PHE A 38 -16.43 12.67 6.63
N GLU A 39 -16.66 13.01 7.89
CA GLU A 39 -15.66 13.70 8.71
C GLU A 39 -14.71 12.68 9.36
N VAL A 40 -13.41 13.00 9.32
CA VAL A 40 -12.37 12.20 9.97
C VAL A 40 -11.81 13.01 11.13
N ASP A 41 -12.46 12.90 12.29
CA ASP A 41 -12.05 13.63 13.50
C ASP A 41 -10.90 12.98 14.26
N ILE A 42 -10.76 11.65 14.15
CA ILE A 42 -9.78 10.86 14.90
C ILE A 42 -9.10 9.88 13.95
N LEU A 43 -7.77 9.87 13.95
CA LEU A 43 -6.94 8.96 13.18
C LEU A 43 -6.12 8.07 14.13
N ASN A 44 -6.37 6.76 14.11
CA ASN A 44 -5.64 5.81 14.94
C ASN A 44 -4.52 5.14 14.13
N LEU A 45 -3.27 5.40 14.52
CA LEU A 45 -2.05 4.88 13.93
C LEU A 45 -1.26 4.03 14.94
N THR A 46 -1.95 3.33 15.84
CA THR A 46 -1.30 2.47 16.84
C THR A 46 -0.45 1.36 16.20
N ASN A 47 0.71 1.05 16.77
CA ASN A 47 1.61 -0.05 16.38
C ASN A 47 2.07 -0.03 14.91
N ASN A 48 2.31 1.17 14.39
CA ASN A 48 2.70 1.36 13.00
C ASN A 48 4.21 1.55 12.82
N ARG A 49 5.01 1.40 13.88
CA ARG A 49 6.48 1.56 13.85
C ARG A 49 6.92 2.90 13.20
N ILE A 50 6.15 3.95 13.39
CA ILE A 50 6.47 5.31 12.94
C ILE A 50 7.59 5.85 13.83
N SER A 51 8.74 6.16 13.24
CA SER A 51 9.86 6.80 13.95
C SER A 51 10.09 8.25 13.52
N ASN A 52 9.76 8.59 12.27
CA ASN A 52 10.01 9.90 11.69
C ASN A 52 8.74 10.77 11.73
N VAL A 53 8.75 11.77 12.60
CA VAL A 53 7.61 12.70 12.80
C VAL A 53 7.37 13.62 11.60
N ASN A 54 8.32 13.75 10.66
CA ASN A 54 8.12 14.56 9.46
C ASN A 54 6.97 14.06 8.60
N VAL A 55 6.56 12.80 8.75
CA VAL A 55 5.42 12.22 8.05
C VAL A 55 4.14 13.05 8.25
N PHE A 56 4.01 13.74 9.39
CA PHE A 56 2.85 14.55 9.75
C PHE A 56 2.88 15.99 9.23
N THR A 57 3.96 16.44 8.57
CA THR A 57 4.16 17.85 8.15
C THR A 57 3.04 18.40 7.25
N LYS A 58 2.25 17.53 6.60
CA LYS A 58 1.12 17.91 5.73
C LYS A 58 -0.21 17.30 6.15
N LEU A 59 -0.29 16.70 7.35
CA LEU A 59 -1.48 15.97 7.78
C LEU A 59 -2.75 16.84 7.73
N HIS A 60 -2.68 18.06 8.26
CA HIS A 60 -3.79 19.03 8.25
C HIS A 60 -4.21 19.44 6.83
N ASN A 61 -3.29 19.48 5.87
CA ASN A 61 -3.62 19.81 4.47
C ASN A 61 -4.43 18.69 3.80
N PHE A 62 -4.16 17.45 4.19
CA PHE A 62 -4.88 16.29 3.66
C PHE A 62 -6.21 16.09 4.39
N ILE A 63 -6.21 16.17 5.72
CA ILE A 63 -7.37 15.90 6.58
C ILE A 63 -7.62 17.14 7.46
N PRO A 64 -8.29 18.18 6.93
CA PRO A 64 -8.39 19.49 7.59
C PRO A 64 -9.22 19.48 8.88
N ASN A 65 -10.16 18.55 9.02
CA ASN A 65 -11.05 18.46 10.20
C ASN A 65 -10.52 17.47 11.26
N LEU A 66 -9.26 17.03 11.15
CA LEU A 66 -8.68 16.06 12.07
C LEU A 66 -8.40 16.72 13.43
N LYS A 67 -9.02 16.18 14.49
CA LYS A 67 -8.92 16.71 15.86
C LYS A 67 -7.91 15.93 16.70
N ALA A 68 -7.80 14.61 16.49
CA ALA A 68 -6.94 13.77 17.28
C ALA A 68 -6.16 12.72 16.47
N VAL A 69 -4.95 12.39 16.93
CA VAL A 69 -4.13 11.29 16.40
C VAL A 69 -3.69 10.38 17.53
N ILE A 70 -3.91 9.07 17.37
CA ILE A 70 -3.44 8.05 18.31
C ILE A 70 -2.19 7.39 17.73
N LEU A 71 -1.08 7.45 18.44
CA LEU A 71 0.26 7.02 18.04
C LEU A 71 0.87 6.00 19.01
N ASP A 72 0.05 5.33 19.81
CA ASP A 72 0.51 4.30 20.75
C ASP A 72 1.37 3.23 20.06
N LYS A 73 2.39 2.71 20.76
CA LYS A 73 3.29 1.65 20.26
C LYS A 73 4.08 2.03 19.00
N ASN A 74 4.40 3.32 18.81
CA ASN A 74 5.32 3.78 17.76
C ASN A 74 6.68 4.22 18.35
N PRO A 75 7.82 3.91 17.72
CA PRO A 75 9.17 4.27 18.19
C PRO A 75 9.54 5.72 17.83
N ILE A 76 8.69 6.69 18.18
CA ILE A 76 8.96 8.12 17.99
C ILE A 76 9.89 8.59 19.12
N GLN A 77 11.04 9.14 18.77
CA GLN A 77 12.04 9.62 19.74
C GLN A 77 11.87 11.10 20.08
N ASP A 78 11.47 11.93 19.11
CA ASP A 78 11.35 13.38 19.27
C ASP A 78 9.89 13.81 19.41
N THR A 79 9.38 13.76 20.65
CA THR A 79 8.00 14.17 20.97
C THR A 79 7.81 15.69 20.92
N THR A 80 8.88 16.47 21.05
CA THR A 80 8.83 17.94 20.92
C THR A 80 8.51 18.33 19.49
N GLN A 81 9.28 17.82 18.52
CA GLN A 81 9.03 18.04 17.10
C GLN A 81 7.67 17.46 16.65
N LEU A 82 7.23 16.35 17.25
CA LEU A 82 5.90 15.80 17.03
C LEU A 82 4.79 16.79 17.42
N THR A 83 4.90 17.39 18.61
CA THR A 83 3.93 18.34 19.15
C THR A 83 3.90 19.63 18.32
N GLU A 84 5.07 20.12 17.89
CA GLU A 84 5.15 21.29 16.99
C GLU A 84 4.47 21.05 15.65
N LYS A 85 4.68 19.87 15.03
CA LYS A 85 4.11 19.54 13.71
C LYS A 85 2.60 19.29 13.74
N MET A 86 2.07 18.87 14.88
CA MET A 86 0.64 18.60 15.08
C MET A 86 0.02 19.60 16.06
N LYS A 87 0.53 20.84 16.07
CA LYS A 87 0.02 21.93 16.91
C LYS A 87 -1.49 22.12 16.70
N GLY A 88 -2.23 22.16 17.80
CA GLY A 88 -3.69 22.30 17.78
C GLY A 88 -4.47 20.99 17.63
N MET A 89 -3.79 19.84 17.69
CA MET A 89 -4.42 18.52 17.69
C MET A 89 -4.16 17.80 19.01
N ILE A 90 -5.10 16.95 19.42
CA ILE A 90 -4.91 16.03 20.54
C ILE A 90 -4.03 14.86 20.07
N ILE A 91 -2.91 14.61 20.75
CA ILE A 91 -1.99 13.53 20.39
C ILE A 91 -1.99 12.52 21.53
N ARG A 92 -2.41 11.28 21.28
CA ARG A 92 -2.23 10.19 22.25
C ARG A 92 -1.00 9.38 21.87
N PHE A 93 -0.02 9.28 22.75
CA PHE A 93 1.24 8.56 22.50
C PHE A 93 1.69 7.74 23.72
N ASN A 94 1.69 6.42 23.55
CA ASN A 94 2.00 5.42 24.56
C ASN A 94 1.18 5.58 25.85
N GLY A 95 -0.14 5.82 25.68
CA GLY A 95 -1.07 6.02 26.79
C GLY A 95 -0.99 7.39 27.47
N LEU A 96 -0.10 8.28 27.01
CA LEU A 96 -0.04 9.68 27.44
C LEU A 96 -0.74 10.57 26.42
N GLU A 97 -1.51 11.54 26.87
CA GLU A 97 -1.99 12.62 26.02
C GLU A 97 -0.91 13.71 25.96
N LEU A 98 -0.30 13.87 24.78
CA LEU A 98 0.62 14.94 24.46
C LEU A 98 -0.19 16.08 23.82
N GLY A 99 -0.25 17.24 24.48
CA GLY A 99 -0.80 18.45 23.87
C GLY A 99 -2.29 18.69 24.10
N SER A 100 -2.72 18.78 25.36
CA SER A 100 -3.86 19.61 25.74
C SER A 100 -3.36 21.02 26.13
N LEU A 101 -2.85 21.78 25.17
CA LEU A 101 -2.60 23.21 25.37
C LEU A 101 -3.39 24.01 24.35
N TYR A 102 -4.72 23.88 24.44
CA TYR A 102 -5.55 25.06 24.33
C TYR A 102 -5.22 25.94 25.54
N ASN A 103 -4.27 26.86 25.36
CA ASN A 103 -4.23 28.04 26.18
C ASN A 103 -5.33 28.96 25.65
N GLU A 104 -6.39 29.08 26.43
CA GLU A 104 -7.29 30.23 26.68
C GLU A 104 -8.32 29.61 27.63
N ASP A 105 -8.50 29.98 28.89
CA ASP A 105 -8.20 31.14 29.73
C ASP A 105 -8.74 30.79 31.16
N GLU A 106 -8.71 31.74 32.11
CA GLU A 106 -8.87 31.58 33.58
C GLU A 106 -10.18 30.93 34.12
N ASN A 107 -11.01 30.25 33.32
CA ASN A 107 -12.39 29.87 33.69
C ASN A 107 -12.69 28.36 33.82
N GLY A 108 -11.70 27.53 34.14
CA GLY A 108 -11.88 26.27 34.88
C GLY A 108 -12.66 25.12 34.24
N PHE A 109 -11.95 24.08 33.77
CA PHE A 109 -12.37 22.67 33.77
C PHE A 109 -11.11 21.76 33.75
N PRO A 110 -11.21 20.47 34.11
CA PRO A 110 -10.37 19.86 35.13
C PRO A 110 -9.01 19.42 34.61
N ASP A 111 -8.04 19.65 35.48
CA ASP A 111 -6.68 19.16 35.41
C ASP A 111 -6.66 17.61 35.47
N VAL A 112 -6.31 16.95 34.37
CA VAL A 112 -6.05 15.50 34.34
C VAL A 112 -4.54 15.29 34.52
N THR A 113 -4.06 15.47 35.74
CA THR A 113 -2.63 15.38 36.08
C THR A 113 -2.13 13.95 36.33
N ASN A 114 -2.97 12.91 36.19
CA ASN A 114 -2.56 11.54 36.48
C ASN A 114 -2.91 10.52 35.36
N PRO A 115 -1.92 10.04 34.59
CA PRO A 115 -2.09 8.98 33.57
C PRO A 115 -2.57 7.62 34.09
N LYS A 116 -2.76 7.46 35.41
CA LYS A 116 -3.11 6.19 36.06
C LYS A 116 -4.61 5.91 36.10
N ASP A 117 -5.45 6.87 35.76
CA ASP A 117 -6.91 6.74 35.85
C ASP A 117 -7.58 6.37 34.52
N ILE A 118 -6.81 5.97 33.51
CA ILE A 118 -7.36 5.48 32.23
C ILE A 118 -7.73 4.00 32.41
N PRO A 119 -9.03 3.63 32.38
CA PRO A 119 -9.43 2.24 32.50
C PRO A 119 -8.85 1.39 31.35
N GLU A 120 -8.31 0.23 31.70
CA GLU A 120 -7.72 -0.73 30.77
C GLU A 120 -8.82 -1.27 29.85
N ILE A 121 -8.77 -0.90 28.58
CA ILE A 121 -9.74 -1.37 27.58
C ILE A 121 -9.31 -2.78 27.15
N GLU A 122 -10.09 -3.79 27.54
CA GLU A 122 -9.93 -5.15 27.01
C GLU A 122 -10.18 -5.14 25.49
N ILE A 123 -9.13 -5.41 24.72
CA ILE A 123 -9.22 -5.57 23.27
C ILE A 123 -9.69 -7.01 23.00
N PRO A 124 -10.90 -7.23 22.45
CA PRO A 124 -11.36 -8.58 22.15
C PRO A 124 -10.44 -9.24 21.11
N PRO A 125 -10.23 -10.57 21.19
CA PRO A 125 -9.39 -11.29 20.24
C PRO A 125 -9.93 -11.13 18.81
N PRO A 126 -9.05 -11.01 17.80
CA PRO A 126 -9.46 -10.85 16.41
C PRO A 126 -10.28 -12.06 15.99
N GLN A 127 -11.58 -11.85 15.77
CA GLN A 127 -12.41 -12.92 15.23
C GLN A 127 -11.96 -13.24 13.80
N PRO A 128 -11.86 -14.53 13.42
CA PRO A 128 -11.58 -14.90 12.04
C PRO A 128 -12.67 -14.28 11.17
N LYS A 129 -12.27 -13.31 10.33
CA LYS A 129 -13.18 -12.63 9.41
C LYS A 129 -13.78 -13.70 8.51
N SER A 130 -15.06 -14.04 8.71
CA SER A 130 -15.83 -14.76 7.71
C SER A 130 -15.71 -13.97 6.41
N ASN A 131 -15.53 -14.66 5.28
CA ASN A 131 -15.42 -14.11 3.93
C ASN A 131 -16.64 -13.24 3.55
N ARG A 132 -16.75 -12.04 4.13
CA ARG A 132 -17.85 -11.10 3.92
C ARG A 132 -17.41 -10.02 2.94
N TYR A 133 -16.97 -10.47 1.78
CA TYR A 133 -16.83 -9.66 0.56
C TYR A 133 -17.25 -10.53 -0.63
N GLU A 134 -18.47 -11.06 -0.56
CA GLU A 134 -19.15 -11.61 -1.73
C GLU A 134 -20.34 -10.71 -2.04
N ASN A 135 -20.46 -10.32 -3.31
CA ASN A 135 -21.61 -9.68 -3.95
C ASN A 135 -21.72 -8.14 -3.89
N ARG A 136 -20.71 -7.45 -4.44
CA ARG A 136 -20.99 -6.27 -5.27
C ARG A 136 -20.31 -6.47 -6.62
N SER A 137 -21.07 -6.91 -7.62
CA SER A 137 -20.65 -6.81 -9.03
C SER A 137 -21.58 -5.84 -9.75
N SER A 138 -21.05 -5.12 -10.75
CA SER A 138 -21.38 -5.49 -12.13
C SER A 138 -20.93 -4.51 -13.22
N GLN A 139 -20.57 -3.25 -12.93
CA GLN A 139 -20.19 -2.32 -14.02
C GLN A 139 -18.71 -1.90 -14.01
N GLY A 140 -18.18 -1.37 -12.89
CA GLY A 140 -16.77 -0.99 -12.80
C GLY A 140 -15.80 -2.18 -12.94
N ASP A 141 -16.19 -3.35 -12.42
CA ASP A 141 -15.36 -4.55 -12.51
C ASP A 141 -15.26 -5.04 -13.96
N SER A 142 -16.31 -4.89 -14.77
CA SER A 142 -16.30 -5.37 -16.17
C SER A 142 -15.29 -4.62 -17.05
N GLU A 143 -15.10 -3.32 -16.82
CA GLU A 143 -14.11 -2.51 -17.54
C GLU A 143 -12.69 -2.90 -17.14
N VAL A 144 -12.45 -3.07 -15.83
CA VAL A 144 -11.15 -3.49 -15.31
C VAL A 144 -10.82 -4.92 -15.75
N GLU A 145 -11.79 -5.82 -15.77
CA GLU A 145 -11.61 -7.16 -16.30
C GLU A 145 -11.25 -7.15 -17.79
N SER A 146 -11.97 -6.38 -18.61
CA SER A 146 -11.63 -6.22 -20.03
C SER A 146 -10.22 -5.64 -20.24
N PHE A 147 -9.82 -4.68 -19.40
CA PHE A 147 -8.47 -4.14 -19.38
C PHE A 147 -7.43 -5.20 -19.02
N LEU A 148 -7.68 -5.99 -17.96
CA LEU A 148 -6.79 -7.05 -17.51
C LEU A 148 -6.66 -8.17 -18.55
N ASP A 149 -7.73 -8.53 -19.24
CA ASP A 149 -7.70 -9.54 -20.31
C ASP A 149 -6.82 -9.08 -21.48
N LYS A 150 -6.95 -7.81 -21.89
CA LYS A 150 -6.09 -7.22 -22.92
C LYS A 150 -4.64 -7.14 -22.47
N PHE A 151 -4.40 -6.73 -21.23
CA PHE A 151 -3.07 -6.67 -20.64
C PHE A 151 -2.42 -8.05 -20.57
N TRP A 152 -3.17 -9.06 -20.14
CA TRP A 152 -2.69 -10.45 -20.07
C TRP A 152 -2.40 -11.02 -21.45
N SER A 153 -3.28 -10.75 -22.42
CA SER A 153 -3.06 -11.13 -23.82
C SER A 153 -1.79 -10.49 -24.38
N ALA A 154 -1.56 -9.21 -24.11
CA ALA A 154 -0.32 -8.52 -24.48
C ALA A 154 0.90 -9.17 -23.79
N GLN A 155 0.85 -9.44 -22.49
CA GLN A 155 1.93 -10.11 -21.76
C GLN A 155 2.27 -11.49 -22.34
N ASN A 156 1.28 -12.24 -22.83
CA ASN A 156 1.48 -13.58 -23.38
C ASN A 156 2.01 -13.55 -24.82
N ASN A 157 1.51 -12.63 -25.65
CA ASN A 157 1.75 -12.65 -27.09
C ASN A 157 2.87 -11.70 -27.53
N ASP A 158 2.96 -10.52 -26.91
CA ASP A 158 3.95 -9.49 -27.22
C ASP A 158 4.14 -8.55 -26.01
N ILE A 159 5.07 -8.90 -25.12
CA ILE A 159 5.43 -8.06 -23.96
C ILE A 159 5.83 -6.64 -24.38
N GLY A 160 6.37 -6.45 -25.59
CA GLY A 160 6.72 -5.13 -26.11
C GLY A 160 5.54 -4.16 -26.13
N SER A 161 4.35 -4.66 -26.48
CA SER A 161 3.12 -3.87 -26.53
C SER A 161 2.57 -3.47 -25.15
N THR A 162 3.11 -4.02 -24.06
CA THR A 162 2.59 -3.77 -22.71
C THR A 162 2.87 -2.35 -22.22
N SER A 163 3.80 -1.61 -22.85
CA SER A 163 4.10 -0.21 -22.52
C SER A 163 2.84 0.67 -22.54
N ASP A 164 1.89 0.39 -23.43
CA ASP A 164 0.67 1.18 -23.59
C ASP A 164 -0.30 1.03 -22.42
N PHE A 165 -0.13 0.01 -21.60
CA PHE A 165 -0.92 -0.25 -20.41
C PHE A 165 -0.38 0.50 -19.19
N TYR A 166 0.85 1.02 -19.22
CA TYR A 166 1.48 1.70 -18.10
C TYR A 166 1.37 3.22 -18.20
N LEU A 167 1.35 3.90 -17.05
CA LEU A 167 1.65 5.33 -17.00
C LEU A 167 3.13 5.58 -17.35
N GLN A 168 3.42 6.79 -17.84
CA GLN A 168 4.79 7.21 -18.18
C GLN A 168 5.74 7.21 -16.97
N ASN A 169 5.20 7.38 -15.77
CA ASN A 169 5.93 7.34 -14.50
C ASN A 169 5.60 6.08 -13.67
N ALA A 170 5.11 5.01 -14.31
CA ALA A 170 4.80 3.78 -13.60
C ALA A 170 6.06 3.14 -13.00
N CYS A 171 5.88 2.35 -11.96
CA CYS A 171 6.93 1.58 -11.29
C CYS A 171 6.67 0.08 -11.43
N PHE A 172 7.73 -0.68 -11.66
CA PHE A 172 7.72 -2.14 -11.66
C PHE A 172 8.76 -2.70 -10.69
N SER A 173 8.32 -3.70 -9.92
CA SER A 173 9.17 -4.45 -8.99
C SER A 173 9.03 -5.95 -9.19
N PHE A 174 10.17 -6.61 -9.38
CA PHE A 174 10.27 -8.05 -9.48
C PHE A 174 10.89 -8.64 -8.21
N ILE A 175 10.20 -9.56 -7.58
CA ILE A 175 10.57 -10.08 -6.26
C ILE A 175 10.57 -11.60 -6.30
N ILE A 176 11.70 -12.20 -5.97
CA ILE A 176 11.82 -13.63 -5.70
C ILE A 176 11.96 -13.80 -4.19
N ARG A 177 10.97 -14.44 -3.57
CA ARG A 177 10.89 -14.55 -2.11
C ARG A 177 11.95 -15.51 -1.57
N ASN A 178 11.97 -16.72 -2.13
CA ASN A 178 12.95 -17.77 -1.82
C ASN A 178 13.45 -18.32 -3.15
N CYS A 179 14.76 -18.52 -3.28
CA CYS A 179 15.36 -19.18 -4.44
C CYS A 179 16.56 -19.97 -3.97
N SER A 180 16.58 -21.27 -4.23
CA SER A 180 17.81 -22.05 -4.12
C SER A 180 18.70 -21.77 -5.33
N ARG A 181 20.03 -21.90 -5.20
CA ARG A 181 20.98 -21.62 -6.31
C ARG A 181 20.78 -22.52 -7.54
N GLN A 182 20.02 -23.60 -7.42
CA GLN A 182 19.81 -24.60 -8.47
C GLN A 182 18.46 -24.42 -9.21
N GLU A 183 17.63 -23.46 -8.78
CA GLU A 183 16.32 -23.21 -9.40
C GLU A 183 16.43 -22.32 -10.64
N PRO A 184 15.51 -22.47 -11.61
CA PRO A 184 15.42 -21.58 -12.78
C PRO A 184 15.37 -20.08 -12.43
N LEU A 185 14.78 -19.75 -11.28
CA LEU A 185 14.68 -18.38 -10.76
C LEU A 185 16.06 -17.78 -10.37
N ALA A 186 17.10 -18.60 -10.18
CA ALA A 186 18.42 -18.12 -9.79
C ALA A 186 19.07 -17.25 -10.88
N ALA A 187 18.74 -17.50 -12.16
CA ALA A 187 19.21 -16.69 -13.27
C ALA A 187 18.64 -15.26 -13.25
N LEU A 188 17.49 -15.06 -12.60
CA LEU A 188 16.77 -13.78 -12.53
C LEU A 188 17.12 -12.99 -11.26
N ILE A 189 18.09 -13.46 -10.48
CA ILE A 189 18.38 -12.92 -9.16
C ILE A 189 18.94 -11.49 -9.19
N SER A 190 19.55 -11.08 -10.30
CA SER A 190 20.02 -9.71 -10.53
C SER A 190 18.88 -8.68 -10.60
N TYR A 191 17.67 -9.11 -10.97
CA TYR A 191 16.47 -8.26 -11.03
C TYR A 191 15.66 -8.29 -9.72
N ASN A 192 16.07 -9.10 -8.75
CA ASN A 192 15.30 -9.33 -7.54
C ASN A 192 15.39 -8.15 -6.57
N GLN A 193 14.28 -7.45 -6.38
CA GLN A 193 14.14 -6.29 -5.48
C GLN A 193 13.70 -6.67 -4.06
N ASN A 194 13.97 -7.90 -3.63
CA ASN A 194 13.70 -8.31 -2.26
C ASN A 194 14.63 -7.55 -1.28
N LEU A 195 14.10 -6.50 -0.66
CA LEU A 195 14.80 -5.66 0.33
C LEU A 195 15.23 -6.41 1.59
N SER A 196 14.71 -7.62 1.84
CA SER A 196 15.17 -8.44 2.97
C SER A 196 16.51 -9.12 2.67
N ARG A 197 17.02 -9.05 1.43
CA ARG A 197 18.30 -9.64 1.04
C ARG A 197 19.44 -8.66 1.30
N LYS A 198 20.62 -9.20 1.62
CA LYS A 198 21.82 -8.41 1.93
C LYS A 198 22.27 -7.55 0.74
N GLU A 199 22.08 -8.06 -0.47
CA GLU A 199 22.35 -7.37 -1.73
C GLU A 199 21.07 -7.44 -2.56
N PRO A 200 20.18 -6.44 -2.46
CA PRO A 200 19.07 -6.32 -3.40
C PRO A 200 19.63 -6.15 -4.82
N GLY A 201 18.91 -6.67 -5.80
CA GLY A 201 19.23 -6.53 -7.21
C GLY A 201 19.03 -5.08 -7.70
N GLU A 202 18.86 -4.93 -9.01
CA GLU A 202 18.61 -3.63 -9.65
C GLU A 202 17.49 -2.84 -8.98
N SER A 203 17.62 -1.51 -8.97
CA SER A 203 16.60 -0.59 -8.46
C SER A 203 15.25 -0.76 -9.18
N VAL A 204 14.17 -0.31 -8.53
CA VAL A 204 12.81 -0.25 -9.11
C VAL A 204 12.86 0.26 -10.56
N THR A 205 12.26 -0.50 -11.47
CA THR A 205 12.19 -0.12 -12.89
C THR A 205 11.11 0.95 -13.04
N GLN A 206 11.47 2.09 -13.62
CA GLN A 206 10.54 3.21 -13.79
C GLN A 206 10.35 3.54 -15.26
N GLY A 207 9.09 3.85 -15.61
CA GLY A 207 8.67 4.27 -16.94
C GLY A 207 8.24 3.11 -17.84
N SER A 208 7.17 3.32 -18.59
CA SER A 208 6.45 2.28 -19.34
C SER A 208 7.34 1.46 -20.29
N VAL A 209 8.23 2.13 -21.03
CA VAL A 209 9.15 1.48 -21.98
C VAL A 209 10.19 0.62 -21.26
N ASN A 210 10.74 1.13 -20.16
CA ASN A 210 11.73 0.40 -19.37
C ASN A 210 11.07 -0.82 -18.70
N ILE A 211 9.85 -0.67 -18.19
CA ILE A 211 9.09 -1.78 -17.59
C ILE A 211 8.89 -2.92 -18.61
N SER A 212 8.39 -2.60 -19.81
CA SER A 212 8.21 -3.60 -20.88
C SER A 212 9.54 -4.24 -21.27
N SER A 213 10.62 -3.46 -21.37
CA SER A 213 11.96 -3.97 -21.69
C SER A 213 12.48 -4.92 -20.62
N THR A 214 12.38 -4.56 -19.33
CA THR A 214 12.75 -5.42 -18.20
C THR A 214 11.93 -6.70 -18.18
N GLN A 215 10.61 -6.61 -18.39
CA GLN A 215 9.75 -7.79 -18.46
C GLN A 215 10.11 -8.71 -19.62
N LYS A 216 10.53 -8.16 -20.77
CA LYS A 216 11.00 -8.95 -21.90
C LYS A 216 12.33 -9.65 -21.62
N VAL A 217 13.18 -9.08 -20.77
CA VAL A 217 14.40 -9.77 -20.31
C VAL A 217 14.07 -10.90 -19.34
N ILE A 218 13.13 -10.68 -18.41
CA ILE A 218 12.71 -11.68 -17.42
C ILE A 218 11.92 -12.82 -18.08
N PHE A 219 11.07 -12.50 -19.06
CA PHE A 219 10.18 -13.42 -19.77
C PHE A 219 10.38 -13.30 -21.29
N PRO A 220 11.53 -13.76 -21.84
CA PRO A 220 11.87 -13.56 -23.25
C PRO A 220 10.90 -14.22 -24.23
N SER A 221 10.16 -15.23 -23.76
CA SER A 221 9.15 -15.96 -24.55
C SER A 221 7.72 -15.47 -24.33
N GLY A 222 7.52 -14.37 -23.60
CA GLY A 222 6.20 -13.96 -23.12
C GLY A 222 5.91 -14.50 -21.72
N PHE A 223 4.92 -13.91 -21.06
CA PHE A 223 4.45 -14.36 -19.75
C PHE A 223 3.56 -15.60 -19.92
N SER A 224 4.13 -16.77 -20.21
CA SER A 224 3.36 -17.99 -20.47
C SER A 224 2.71 -18.54 -19.19
N GLY A 225 1.68 -17.86 -18.71
CA GLY A 225 1.04 -18.12 -17.43
C GLY A 225 -0.48 -18.16 -17.49
N ARG A 226 -1.05 -18.79 -16.47
CA ARG A 226 -2.49 -18.89 -16.25
C ARG A 226 -2.84 -18.21 -14.93
N ILE A 227 -3.81 -17.30 -14.97
CA ILE A 227 -4.43 -16.73 -13.77
C ILE A 227 -5.39 -17.78 -13.18
N GLU A 228 -5.18 -18.13 -11.92
CA GLU A 228 -6.07 -19.01 -11.16
C GLU A 228 -7.10 -18.21 -10.36
N SER A 229 -6.69 -17.06 -9.84
CA SER A 229 -7.54 -16.19 -9.04
C SER A 229 -7.23 -14.72 -9.32
N LYS A 230 -8.30 -13.91 -9.35
CA LYS A 230 -8.24 -12.46 -9.47
C LYS A 230 -9.09 -11.83 -8.36
N SER A 231 -8.56 -10.79 -7.73
CA SER A 231 -9.30 -9.94 -6.80
C SER A 231 -9.16 -8.50 -7.26
N ILE A 232 -10.30 -7.87 -7.56
CA ILE A 232 -10.37 -6.48 -8.02
C ILE A 232 -11.07 -5.68 -6.93
N ASN A 233 -10.42 -4.63 -6.45
CA ASN A 233 -10.95 -3.79 -5.39
C ASN A 233 -10.89 -2.33 -5.84
N LEU A 234 -12.04 -1.70 -6.02
CA LEU A 234 -12.12 -0.25 -6.18
C LEU A 234 -11.79 0.40 -4.83
N VAL A 235 -10.61 1.01 -4.73
CA VAL A 235 -10.15 1.62 -3.48
C VAL A 235 -10.58 3.09 -3.41
N CYS A 236 -10.53 3.83 -4.53
CA CYS A 236 -11.20 5.13 -4.66
C CYS A 236 -11.68 5.31 -6.09
N GLY A 237 -12.64 6.21 -6.36
CA GLY A 237 -13.39 6.23 -7.63
C GLY A 237 -12.62 6.45 -8.94
N ILE A 238 -11.27 6.45 -8.93
CA ILE A 238 -10.40 6.45 -10.11
C ILE A 238 -9.27 5.40 -10.01
N PHE A 239 -9.27 4.54 -8.98
CA PHE A 239 -8.13 3.76 -8.53
C PHE A 239 -8.56 2.35 -8.09
N TYR A 240 -7.99 1.35 -8.75
CA TYR A 240 -8.23 -0.06 -8.48
C TYR A 240 -6.96 -0.72 -7.96
N SER A 241 -7.12 -1.52 -6.92
CA SER A 241 -6.11 -2.48 -6.48
C SER A 241 -6.51 -3.86 -6.98
N VAL A 242 -5.65 -4.44 -7.82
CA VAL A 242 -5.86 -5.76 -8.40
C VAL A 242 -4.79 -6.70 -7.88
N ASN A 243 -5.20 -7.87 -7.41
CA ASN A 243 -4.32 -8.96 -7.02
C ASN A 243 -4.60 -10.15 -7.94
N LEU A 244 -3.55 -10.68 -8.56
CA LEU A 244 -3.58 -11.84 -9.43
C LEU A 244 -2.73 -12.94 -8.82
N VAL A 245 -3.25 -14.16 -8.84
CA VAL A 245 -2.53 -15.35 -8.41
C VAL A 245 -2.61 -16.39 -9.51
N GLY A 246 -1.51 -17.06 -9.79
CA GLY A 246 -1.49 -18.13 -10.77
C GLY A 246 -0.13 -18.77 -10.92
N ASN A 247 0.09 -19.38 -12.09
CA ASN A 247 1.36 -20.02 -12.43
C ASN A 247 1.90 -19.48 -13.74
N VAL A 248 3.22 -19.43 -13.88
CA VAL A 248 3.92 -18.95 -15.08
C VAL A 248 5.13 -19.83 -15.37
N ALA A 249 5.35 -20.16 -16.65
CA ALA A 249 6.59 -20.75 -17.11
C ALA A 249 7.61 -19.64 -17.43
N LEU A 250 8.86 -19.79 -16.97
CA LEU A 250 9.93 -18.84 -17.31
C LEU A 250 10.42 -19.00 -18.76
N GLU A 251 10.30 -20.20 -19.30
CA GLU A 251 10.68 -20.55 -20.67
C GLU A 251 9.44 -21.06 -21.41
N LYS A 252 9.38 -20.81 -22.72
CA LYS A 252 8.31 -21.34 -23.56
C LYS A 252 8.32 -22.87 -23.49
N ASP A 253 7.13 -23.46 -23.40
CA ASP A 253 6.94 -24.92 -23.43
C ASP A 253 7.64 -25.69 -22.29
N SER A 254 8.04 -24.99 -21.22
CA SER A 254 8.62 -25.62 -20.03
C SER A 254 7.53 -26.19 -19.12
N ASP A 255 7.67 -27.44 -18.71
CA ASP A 255 6.83 -28.05 -17.68
C ASP A 255 7.08 -27.47 -16.28
N LYS A 256 8.16 -26.68 -16.12
CA LYS A 256 8.52 -26.05 -14.84
C LYS A 256 7.75 -24.74 -14.67
N MET A 257 6.65 -24.83 -13.94
CA MET A 257 5.84 -23.69 -13.56
C MET A 257 6.31 -23.10 -12.23
N CYS A 258 6.41 -21.78 -12.15
CA CYS A 258 6.56 -21.03 -10.91
C CYS A 258 5.21 -20.46 -10.51
N LYS A 259 4.94 -20.41 -9.21
CA LYS A 259 3.75 -19.72 -8.73
C LYS A 259 4.04 -18.22 -8.72
N PHE A 260 3.09 -17.42 -9.20
CA PHE A 260 3.19 -15.97 -9.15
C PHE A 260 2.08 -15.35 -8.30
N TYR A 261 2.43 -14.23 -7.68
CA TYR A 261 1.49 -13.28 -7.10
C TYR A 261 1.80 -11.93 -7.71
N ARG A 262 0.84 -11.30 -8.37
CA ARG A 262 1.03 -10.00 -9.03
C ARG A 262 0.04 -9.00 -8.47
N GLN A 263 0.53 -7.86 -8.03
CA GLN A 263 -0.28 -6.76 -7.55
C GLN A 263 -0.18 -5.60 -8.52
N LEU A 264 -1.33 -5.17 -9.04
CA LEU A 264 -1.44 -4.04 -9.94
C LEU A 264 -2.21 -2.92 -9.25
N THR A 265 -1.70 -1.72 -9.48
CA THR A 265 -2.37 -0.47 -9.14
C THR A 265 -2.79 0.21 -10.43
N ILE A 266 -4.10 0.31 -10.67
CA ILE A 266 -4.66 0.78 -11.94
C ILE A 266 -5.42 2.08 -11.72
N TYR A 267 -5.14 3.09 -12.53
CA TYR A 267 -5.79 4.40 -12.54
C TYR A 267 -6.60 4.62 -13.80
N GLY A 268 -7.76 5.27 -13.67
CA GLY A 268 -8.47 5.88 -14.79
C GLY A 268 -7.93 7.28 -15.08
N VAL A 269 -7.28 7.48 -16.23
CA VAL A 269 -6.75 8.77 -16.68
C VAL A 269 -7.23 9.04 -18.10
N GLY A 270 -7.93 10.18 -18.31
CA GLY A 270 -8.43 10.54 -19.64
C GLY A 270 -9.43 9.53 -20.24
N GLY A 271 -10.21 8.85 -19.40
CA GLY A 271 -11.15 7.81 -19.84
C GLY A 271 -10.47 6.49 -20.22
N GLN A 272 -9.20 6.29 -19.86
CA GLN A 272 -8.47 5.05 -20.12
C GLN A 272 -7.86 4.51 -18.82
N LEU A 273 -7.87 3.20 -18.65
CA LEU A 273 -7.19 2.53 -17.55
C LEU A 273 -5.69 2.41 -17.83
N ARG A 274 -4.86 2.66 -16.81
CA ARG A 274 -3.40 2.59 -16.85
C ARG A 274 -2.82 2.08 -15.54
N ILE A 275 -1.78 1.25 -15.62
CA ILE A 275 -1.04 0.72 -14.47
C ILE A 275 -0.03 1.76 -14.00
N ALA A 276 -0.06 2.10 -12.73
CA ALA A 276 0.91 2.98 -12.07
C ALA A 276 1.95 2.21 -11.25
N ASN A 277 1.55 1.11 -10.61
CA ASN A 277 2.47 0.24 -9.88
C ASN A 277 2.17 -1.21 -10.22
N ASP A 278 3.23 -1.98 -10.45
CA ASP A 278 3.18 -3.39 -10.80
C ASP A 278 4.24 -4.14 -10.00
N VAL A 279 3.79 -4.97 -9.08
CA VAL A 279 4.66 -5.77 -8.24
C VAL A 279 4.43 -7.23 -8.56
N LEU A 280 5.48 -7.92 -9.02
CA LEU A 280 5.45 -9.32 -9.37
C LEU A 280 6.31 -10.13 -8.40
N TYR A 281 5.68 -11.05 -7.70
CA TYR A 281 6.33 -12.04 -6.86
C TYR A 281 6.37 -13.39 -7.56
N LEU A 282 7.53 -14.03 -7.58
CA LEU A 282 7.67 -15.44 -7.94
C LEU A 282 8.12 -16.27 -6.75
N THR A 283 7.55 -17.47 -6.65
CA THR A 283 7.83 -18.48 -5.63
C THR A 283 7.91 -19.87 -6.23
#